data_AF-A0ABC9TPU3-F1
#
_entry.id   AF-A0ABC9TPU3-F1
#
_cell.length_a   1.000
_cell.length_b   1.000
_cell.length_c   1.000
_cell.angle_alpha   90.00
_cell.angle_beta   90.00
_cell.angle_gamma   90.00
#
_symmetry.space_group_name_H-M   'P 1'
#
loop_
_entity.id
_entity.type
_entity.pdbx_description
1 polymer ?
#
loop_
_entity_poly.entity_id
_entity_poly.type
_entity_poly.pdbx_seq_one_letter_code
_entity_poly.pdbx_strand_id
1 'polypeptide(L)'
;MKTFKWPIITAVISSIGIFLYLLISKEPITTSSLSDTFFIVSLFFLIIGIALWIMSSGFFDNFQRSMKNAFRFKKKNEPKEFIPLSVIGDAHRSFWLKTGGILLILSLGFLLFYLV
;
A
#
# COMPACT_ATOMS: atom_id res chain seq x y z
N MET A 1 -19.04 11.53 -4.74
CA MET A 1 -18.00 10.50 -4.48
C MET A 1 -17.67 9.80 -5.79
N LYS A 2 -16.55 10.13 -6.44
CA LYS A 2 -16.10 9.41 -7.65
C LYS A 2 -15.70 8.00 -7.23
N THR A 3 -16.25 7.01 -7.92
CA THR A 3 -16.16 5.60 -7.59
C THR A 3 -14.70 5.14 -7.58
N PHE A 4 -14.30 4.53 -6.46
CA PHE A 4 -12.99 3.94 -6.15
C PHE A 4 -12.70 2.71 -7.03
N LYS A 5 -12.72 2.84 -8.36
CA LYS A 5 -12.57 1.71 -9.29
C LYS A 5 -11.13 1.19 -9.35
N TRP A 6 -10.15 2.08 -9.15
CA TRP A 6 -8.74 1.75 -9.32
C TRP A 6 -8.21 0.65 -8.40
N PRO A 7 -8.45 0.66 -7.07
CA PRO A 7 -7.95 -0.40 -6.18
C PRO A 7 -8.53 -1.78 -6.51
N ILE A 8 -9.78 -1.82 -6.96
CA ILE A 8 -10.44 -3.07 -7.34
C ILE A 8 -9.81 -3.62 -8.63
N ILE A 9 -9.64 -2.76 -9.64
CA ILE A 9 -8.99 -3.14 -10.90
C ILE A 9 -7.59 -3.68 -10.63
N THR A 10 -6.80 -3.01 -9.79
CA THR A 10 -5.46 -3.46 -9.46
C THR A 10 -5.45 -4.75 -8.66
N ALA A 11 -6.38 -4.94 -7.72
CA ALA A 11 -6.51 -6.20 -7.00
C ALA A 11 -6.87 -7.37 -7.95
N VAL A 12 -7.75 -7.15 -8.93
CA VAL A 12 -8.11 -8.15 -9.94
C VAL A 12 -6.91 -8.49 -10.83
N ILE A 13 -6.19 -7.48 -11.33
CA ILE A 13 -4.99 -7.69 -12.15
C ILE A 13 -3.91 -8.45 -11.36
N SER A 14 -3.67 -8.06 -10.10
CA SER A 14 -2.73 -8.77 -9.23
C SER A 14 -3.17 -10.21 -8.98
N SER A 15 -4.46 -10.47 -8.79
CA SER A 15 -5.00 -11.82 -8.61
C SER A 15 -4.74 -12.69 -9.85
N ILE A 16 -5.02 -12.16 -11.06
CA ILE A 16 -4.73 -12.85 -12.32
C ILE A 16 -3.21 -13.13 -12.44
N GLY A 17 -2.38 -12.16 -12.09
CA GLY A 17 -0.92 -12.32 -12.06
C GLY A 17 -0.46 -13.44 -11.14
N ILE A 18 -1.06 -13.57 -9.95
CA ILE A 18 -0.78 -14.66 -8.99
C ILE A 18 -1.14 -16.02 -9.58
N PHE A 19 -2.32 -16.15 -10.19
CA PHE A 19 -2.74 -17.38 -10.84
C PHE A 19 -1.80 -17.78 -11.99
N LEU A 20 -1.41 -16.83 -12.83
CA LEU A 20 -0.45 -17.06 -13.91
C LEU A 20 0.93 -17.46 -13.36
N TYR A 21 1.39 -16.80 -12.30
CA TYR A 21 2.67 -17.12 -11.65
C TYR A 21 2.70 -18.56 -11.11
N LEU A 22 1.64 -18.98 -10.43
CA LEU A 22 1.54 -20.35 -9.91
C LEU A 22 1.46 -21.38 -11.03
N LEU A 23 0.73 -21.07 -12.11
CA LEU A 23 0.62 -21.95 -13.28
C LEU A 23 1.96 -22.15 -14.00
N ILE A 24 2.75 -21.07 -14.16
CA ILE A 24 4.06 -21.12 -14.81
C ILE A 24 5.10 -21.83 -13.93
N SER A 25 5.04 -21.61 -12.62
CA SER A 25 5.99 -22.20 -11.66
C SER A 25 5.82 -23.71 -11.47
N LYS A 26 4.79 -24.32 -12.08
CA LYS A 26 4.41 -25.74 -11.91
C LYS A 26 4.18 -26.14 -10.44
N GLU A 27 3.94 -25.16 -9.59
CA GLU A 27 3.51 -25.36 -8.21
C GLU A 27 2.11 -25.97 -8.23
N PRO A 28 1.80 -26.94 -7.36
CA PRO A 28 0.44 -27.45 -7.27
C PRO A 28 -0.47 -26.30 -6.82
N ILE A 29 -1.54 -26.06 -7.59
CA ILE A 29 -2.56 -25.06 -7.25
C ILE A 29 -3.39 -25.63 -6.10
N THR A 30 -2.89 -25.42 -4.89
CA THR A 30 -3.53 -25.80 -3.63
C THR A 30 -4.07 -24.56 -2.95
N THR A 31 -5.00 -24.75 -2.03
CA THR A 31 -5.56 -23.66 -1.22
C THR A 31 -4.50 -23.00 -0.33
N SER A 32 -3.51 -23.77 0.14
CA SER A 32 -2.35 -23.25 0.87
C SER A 32 -1.45 -22.38 -0.01
N SER A 33 -1.03 -22.87 -1.20
CA SER A 33 -0.14 -22.09 -2.07
C SER A 33 -0.79 -20.81 -2.58
N LEU A 34 -2.11 -20.83 -2.82
CA LEU A 34 -2.89 -19.62 -3.09
C LEU A 34 -2.88 -18.66 -1.89
N SER A 35 -3.24 -19.15 -0.69
CA SER A 35 -3.23 -18.33 0.53
C SER A 35 -1.90 -17.60 0.74
N ASP A 36 -0.79 -18.33 0.66
CA ASP A 36 0.55 -17.82 0.93
C ASP A 36 0.98 -16.77 -0.11
N THR A 37 0.72 -17.06 -1.39
CA THR A 37 1.10 -16.14 -2.47
C THR A 37 0.27 -14.85 -2.43
N PHE A 38 -1.05 -14.96 -2.18
CA PHE A 38 -1.90 -13.80 -1.97
C PHE A 38 -1.47 -12.99 -0.74
N PHE A 39 -1.04 -13.65 0.33
CA PHE A 39 -0.55 -12.99 1.54
C PHE A 39 0.71 -12.16 1.26
N ILE A 40 1.70 -12.75 0.59
CA ILE A 40 2.97 -12.07 0.26
C ILE A 40 2.72 -10.84 -0.60
N VAL A 41 1.88 -10.96 -1.64
CA VAL A 41 1.55 -9.83 -2.51
C VAL A 41 0.76 -8.76 -1.76
N SER A 42 -0.18 -9.17 -0.90
CA SER A 42 -0.92 -8.25 -0.02
C SER A 42 0.01 -7.43 0.87
N LEU A 43 1.00 -8.08 1.50
CA LEU A 43 1.96 -7.41 2.38
C LEU A 43 2.72 -6.29 1.66
N PHE A 44 3.15 -6.50 0.42
CA PHE A 44 3.81 -5.44 -0.36
C PHE A 44 2.94 -4.18 -0.45
N PHE A 45 1.65 -4.33 -0.76
CA PHE A 45 0.72 -3.20 -0.84
C PHE A 45 0.45 -2.58 0.53
N LEU A 46 0.30 -3.40 1.57
CA LEU A 46 0.00 -2.94 2.93
C LEU A 46 1.18 -2.18 3.55
N ILE A 47 2.42 -2.65 3.36
CA ILE A 47 3.61 -1.95 3.86
C ILE A 47 3.66 -0.52 3.30
N ILE A 48 3.47 -0.37 1.99
CA ILE A 48 3.45 0.95 1.34
C ILE A 48 2.23 1.75 1.80
N GLY A 49 1.05 1.13 1.88
CA GLY A 49 -0.17 1.79 2.32
C GLY A 49 -0.10 2.33 3.76
N ILE A 50 0.50 1.56 4.67
CA ILE A 50 0.73 1.95 6.07
C ILE A 50 1.77 3.07 6.14
N ALA A 51 2.86 2.98 5.37
CA ALA A 51 3.86 4.06 5.31
C ALA A 51 3.23 5.38 4.82
N LEU A 52 2.41 5.33 3.76
CA LEU A 52 1.66 6.49 3.27
C LEU A 52 0.62 6.97 4.28
N TRP A 53 0.04 6.06 5.08
CA TRP A 53 -0.86 6.42 6.16
C TRP A 53 -0.15 7.20 7.28
N ILE A 54 1.01 6.72 7.72
CA ILE A 54 1.86 7.43 8.67
C ILE A 54 2.25 8.80 8.09
N MET A 55 2.57 8.86 6.79
CA MET A 55 2.88 10.12 6.12
C MET A 55 1.70 11.10 6.09
N SER A 56 0.50 10.61 5.84
CA SER A 56 -0.74 11.41 5.86
C SER A 56 -1.11 11.97 7.24
N SER A 57 -0.55 11.43 8.33
CA SER A 57 -0.83 11.89 9.70
C SER A 57 -0.24 13.26 10.04
N GLY A 58 0.63 13.81 9.17
CA GLY A 58 1.34 15.06 9.44
C GLY A 58 2.62 14.88 10.28
N PHE A 59 2.99 13.63 10.64
CA PHE A 59 4.27 13.33 11.30
C PHE A 59 5.47 13.90 10.51
N PHE A 60 5.52 13.64 9.20
CA PHE A 60 6.59 14.12 8.35
C PHE A 60 6.54 15.63 8.11
N ASP A 61 5.37 16.25 8.14
CA ASP A 61 5.25 17.71 8.05
C ASP A 61 5.81 18.38 9.32
N ASN A 62 5.54 17.80 10.49
CA ASN A 62 6.13 18.23 11.76
C ASN A 62 7.64 18.02 11.78
N PHE A 63 8.14 16.90 11.25
CA PHE A 63 9.57 16.66 11.07
C PHE A 63 10.21 17.71 10.14
N GLN A 64 9.60 17.97 8.98
CA GLN A 64 10.04 19.00 8.04
C GLN A 64 10.05 20.38 8.68
N ARG A 65 9.00 20.74 9.44
CA ARG A 65 8.92 22.02 10.16
C ARG A 65 9.95 22.12 11.27
N SER A 66 10.18 21.05 12.02
CA SER A 66 11.20 20.97 13.07
C SER A 66 12.60 21.10 12.50
N MET A 67 12.91 20.36 11.43
CA MET A 67 14.17 20.46 10.69
C MET A 67 14.35 21.87 10.13
N LYS A 68 13.34 22.44 9.46
CA LYS A 68 13.42 23.81 8.95
C LYS A 68 13.69 24.83 10.04
N ASN A 69 13.11 24.66 11.24
CA ASN A 69 13.37 25.53 12.38
C ASN A 69 14.76 25.30 13.01
N ALA A 70 15.27 24.07 13.00
CA ALA A 70 16.61 23.74 13.49
C ALA A 70 17.72 24.23 12.52
N PHE A 71 17.48 24.14 11.21
CA PHE A 71 18.40 24.57 10.15
C PHE A 71 18.21 26.03 9.72
N ARG A 72 17.28 26.75 10.37
CA ARG A 72 16.90 28.15 10.09
C ARG A 72 17.99 29.20 10.35
N PHE A 73 19.21 28.76 10.70
CA PHE A 73 20.39 29.62 10.70
C PHE A 73 20.91 29.99 9.29
N LYS A 74 20.43 29.38 8.19
CA LYS A 74 20.91 29.73 6.84
C LYS A 74 19.88 29.54 5.71
N LYS A 75 19.00 30.53 5.44
CA LYS A 75 18.68 31.01 4.05
C LYS A 75 17.52 31.99 4.01
N LYS A 76 17.80 33.19 3.48
CA LYS A 76 16.83 34.25 3.13
C LYS A 76 16.07 33.98 1.80
N ASN A 77 16.46 32.94 1.05
CA ASN A 77 16.07 32.71 -0.35
C ASN A 77 15.53 31.29 -0.61
N GLU A 78 14.67 30.73 0.24
CA GLU A 78 14.00 29.45 -0.08
C GLU A 78 12.70 29.67 -0.89
N PRO A 79 12.41 28.81 -1.87
CA PRO A 79 11.15 28.86 -2.62
C PRO A 79 9.96 28.70 -1.67
N LYS A 80 8.91 29.51 -1.90
CA LYS A 80 7.74 29.64 -1.02
C LYS A 80 6.78 28.44 -1.05
N GLU A 81 6.95 27.50 -1.97
CA GLU A 81 6.04 26.36 -2.09
C GLU A 81 6.50 25.19 -1.24
N PHE A 82 6.07 25.19 0.02
CA PHE A 82 6.15 24.04 0.90
C PHE A 82 5.01 23.07 0.55
N ILE A 83 5.31 21.99 -0.15
CA ILE A 83 4.35 20.91 -0.40
C ILE A 83 4.41 19.95 0.79
N PRO A 84 3.34 19.84 1.62
CA PRO A 84 3.33 18.93 2.75
C PRO A 84 3.35 17.49 2.26
N LEU A 85 4.17 16.65 2.89
CA LEU A 85 4.19 15.21 2.61
C LEU A 85 2.86 14.55 3.00
N SER A 86 2.11 15.13 3.94
CA SER A 86 0.77 14.66 4.29
C SER A 86 -0.21 14.67 3.11
N VAL A 87 -0.12 15.66 2.20
CA VAL A 87 -0.99 15.77 1.02
C VAL A 87 -0.73 14.62 0.05
N ILE A 88 0.54 14.26 -0.13
CA ILE A 88 0.96 13.15 -1.00
C ILE A 88 0.50 11.82 -0.40
N GLY A 89 0.66 11.67 0.92
CA GLY A 89 0.23 10.50 1.67
C GLY A 89 -1.28 10.29 1.57
N ASP A 90 -2.07 11.33 1.82
CA ASP A 90 -3.54 11.22 1.84
C ASP A 90 -4.12 10.90 0.46
N ALA A 91 -3.54 11.47 -0.61
CA ALA A 91 -3.97 11.23 -1.98
C ALA A 91 -3.83 9.75 -2.40
N HIS A 92 -2.77 9.05 -1.94
CA HIS A 92 -2.44 7.70 -2.41
C HIS A 92 -2.71 6.60 -1.37
N ARG A 93 -2.77 6.93 -0.07
CA ARG A 93 -2.98 5.96 1.02
C ARG A 93 -4.15 5.03 0.75
N SER A 94 -5.31 5.60 0.41
CA SER A 94 -6.52 4.79 0.27
C SER A 94 -6.44 3.81 -0.89
N PHE A 95 -5.63 4.08 -1.92
CA PHE A 95 -5.43 3.16 -3.02
C PHE A 95 -4.64 1.93 -2.58
N TRP A 96 -3.49 2.15 -1.92
CA TRP A 96 -2.59 1.09 -1.46
C TRP A 96 -3.24 0.24 -0.35
N LEU A 97 -3.85 0.87 0.65
CA LEU A 97 -4.50 0.16 1.75
C LEU A 97 -5.70 -0.68 1.29
N LYS A 98 -6.53 -0.17 0.38
CA LYS A 98 -7.68 -0.94 -0.13
C LYS A 98 -7.24 -2.11 -0.99
N THR A 99 -6.25 -1.92 -1.86
CA THR A 99 -5.72 -3.00 -2.70
C THR A 99 -5.13 -4.12 -1.84
N GLY A 100 -4.25 -3.77 -0.89
CA GLY A 100 -3.68 -4.73 0.06
C GLY A 100 -4.76 -5.38 0.92
N GLY A 101 -5.73 -4.61 1.43
CA GLY A 101 -6.83 -5.15 2.25
C GLY A 101 -7.68 -6.18 1.50
N ILE A 102 -8.01 -5.95 0.23
CA ILE A 102 -8.77 -6.92 -0.59
C ILE A 102 -7.97 -8.21 -0.76
N LEU A 103 -6.69 -8.10 -1.11
CA LEU A 103 -5.81 -9.27 -1.29
C LEU A 103 -5.60 -10.03 0.04
N LEU A 104 -5.53 -9.33 1.17
CA LEU A 104 -5.46 -9.93 2.50
C LEU A 104 -6.72 -10.73 2.82
N ILE A 105 -7.91 -10.17 2.58
CA ILE A 105 -9.18 -10.86 2.83
C ILE A 105 -9.28 -12.13 1.98
N LEU A 106 -8.86 -12.06 0.70
CA LEU A 106 -8.80 -13.23 -0.18
C LEU A 106 -7.83 -14.29 0.34
N SER A 107 -6.62 -13.89 0.75
CA SER A 107 -5.63 -14.78 1.36
C SER A 107 -6.21 -15.50 2.59
N LEU A 108 -6.79 -14.75 3.53
CA LEU A 108 -7.41 -15.30 4.73
C LEU A 108 -8.60 -16.22 4.39
N GLY A 109 -9.37 -15.90 3.36
CA GLY A 109 -10.45 -16.76 2.88
C GLY A 109 -9.94 -18.12 2.39
N PHE A 110 -8.84 -18.14 1.62
CA PHE A 110 -8.20 -19.39 1.19
C PHE A 110 -7.59 -20.16 2.36
N LEU A 111 -6.98 -19.46 3.32
CA LEU A 111 -6.43 -20.06 4.53
C LEU A 111 -7.52 -20.74 5.37
N LEU A 112 -8.66 -20.08 5.58
CA LEU A 112 -9.78 -20.67 6.29
C LEU A 112 -10.34 -21.90 5.58
N PHE A 113 -10.44 -21.85 4.25
CA PHE A 113 -10.89 -23.01 3.46
C PHE A 113 -9.88 -24.18 3.48
N TYR A 114 -8.60 -23.90 3.68
CA TYR A 114 -7.59 -24.95 3.87
C TYR A 114 -7.69 -25.62 5.25
N LEU A 115 -8.11 -24.88 6.29
CA LEU A 115 -8.20 -25.38 7.67
C LEU A 115 -9.50 -26.14 7.98
N VAL A 116 -10.55 -25.94 7.18
CA VAL A 116 -11.87 -26.62 7.29
C VAL A 116 -11.85 -27.92 6.49
#